data_AF-A0A1X0R735-F1
#
_entry.id   AF-A0A1X0R735-F1
#
_cell.length_a   1.000
_cell.length_b   1.000
_cell.length_c   1.000
_cell.angle_alpha   90.00
_cell.angle_beta   90.00
_cell.angle_gamma   90.00
#
_symmetry.space_group_name_H-M   'P 1'
#
loop_
_entity.id
_entity.type
_entity.pdbx_description
1 polymer ?
#
loop_
_entity_poly.entity_id
_entity_poly.type
_entity_poly.pdbx_seq_one_letter_code
_entity_poly.pdbx_strand_id
1 'polypeptide(L)'
;MAGITFPRQIPLNDIVPISIVDVDYESPTIAEQAAAAAFTLPQIDMYDSISKEIHSLIDTSQDVIQKVEDRVNRTSTEFFSDYLRANASTRITMEPEYRLTKQYAELKSLERWYEWCVNIFVEHFGTLKGHINTLTQDRQTLASLEDELRGQLPKIVEYQQGISQLLAEAHEIEKEYRRFDHKKLSRMRDEIEHQRQTIELFNKDLENLGAEEAELFERIDMLEHRKSRLIKDILDAREITSVNHIITENDLSQVRQHYERSCNVGGLRLLKDNEDDDTLEILVTKCLVLTIHRNDLKERKEDAVLFHIKNNKINGYEHIAHFRRGLSAIVKSNQDTNRIIQEITMYWNRVQMLVDVLKETELRFATTIYPIEANEDIESGISCSIDVASKKRRQKIAIKFDIRVRDILQFPFIDDSSIQVKVCFNPLMENEIEGRFKEYLNENGILDLVDGITSLL
;
A
#
# COMPACT_ATOMS: atom_id res chain seq x y z
N MET A 1 23.10 -119.51 95.56
CA MET A 1 23.49 -118.17 96.05
C MET A 1 23.20 -117.19 94.92
N ALA A 2 22.22 -116.32 95.15
CA ALA A 2 21.60 -115.49 94.12
C ALA A 2 22.56 -114.37 93.68
N GLY A 3 23.14 -114.53 92.49
CA GLY A 3 23.84 -113.46 91.80
C GLY A 3 22.81 -112.47 91.26
N ILE A 4 23.00 -111.19 91.58
CA ILE A 4 22.22 -110.09 91.04
C ILE A 4 22.57 -110.00 89.55
N THR A 5 21.73 -110.59 88.70
CA THR A 5 21.76 -110.36 87.25
C THR A 5 21.19 -108.97 86.99
N PHE A 6 22.05 -108.03 86.63
CA PHE A 6 21.61 -106.80 85.98
C PHE A 6 20.93 -107.17 84.65
N PRO A 7 19.77 -106.59 84.31
CA PRO A 7 19.20 -106.78 82.98
C PRO A 7 20.25 -106.38 81.95
N ARG A 8 20.42 -107.19 80.90
CA ARG A 8 21.31 -106.89 79.78
C ARG A 8 21.07 -105.45 79.36
N GLN A 9 22.10 -104.61 79.45
CA GLN A 9 22.11 -103.33 78.77
C GLN A 9 21.77 -103.62 77.31
N ILE A 10 20.60 -103.17 76.87
CA ILE A 10 20.27 -103.15 75.45
C ILE A 10 21.34 -102.23 74.85
N PRO A 11 22.25 -102.74 73.99
CA PRO A 11 23.25 -101.88 73.36
C PRO A 11 22.51 -100.75 72.63
N LEU A 12 23.07 -99.54 72.62
CA LEU A 12 22.43 -98.36 72.00
C LEU A 12 21.94 -98.62 70.55
N ASN A 13 22.53 -99.61 69.87
CA ASN A 13 22.16 -100.06 68.53
C ASN A 13 20.83 -100.82 68.43
N ASP A 14 20.30 -101.35 69.55
CA ASP A 14 19.05 -102.11 69.61
C ASP A 14 17.86 -101.24 70.07
N ILE A 15 18.12 -99.98 70.45
CA ILE A 15 17.06 -98.96 70.48
C ILE A 15 16.77 -98.65 69.03
N VAL A 16 15.75 -99.31 68.47
CA VAL A 16 15.21 -98.95 67.16
C VAL A 16 14.93 -97.44 67.25
N PRO A 17 15.64 -96.58 66.49
CA PRO A 17 15.21 -95.20 66.38
C PRO A 17 13.77 -95.32 65.89
N ILE A 18 12.82 -94.77 66.65
CA ILE A 18 11.45 -94.61 66.16
C ILE A 18 11.66 -93.99 64.79
N SER A 19 11.44 -94.78 63.73
CA SER A 19 11.66 -94.29 62.38
C SER A 19 10.78 -93.07 62.34
N ILE A 20 11.38 -91.91 62.09
CA ILE A 20 10.63 -90.73 61.73
C ILE A 20 9.80 -91.23 60.56
N VAL A 21 8.52 -91.52 60.84
CA VAL A 21 7.58 -91.85 59.79
C VAL A 21 7.67 -90.61 58.94
N ASP A 22 8.21 -90.73 57.73
CA ASP A 22 8.08 -89.74 56.69
C ASP A 22 6.58 -89.68 56.39
N VAL A 23 5.86 -89.04 57.30
CA VAL A 23 4.54 -88.51 57.04
C VAL A 23 4.82 -87.43 56.03
N ASP A 24 4.28 -87.60 54.82
CA ASP A 24 4.23 -86.55 53.80
C ASP A 24 3.46 -85.36 54.41
N TYR A 25 4.16 -84.54 55.19
CA TYR A 25 3.65 -83.27 55.66
C TYR A 25 3.60 -82.37 54.43
N GLU A 26 2.40 -81.95 54.05
CA GLU A 26 2.23 -80.78 53.19
C GLU A 26 3.14 -79.66 53.70
N SER A 27 3.78 -78.92 52.78
CA SER A 27 4.70 -77.85 53.13
C SER A 27 4.12 -76.98 54.24
N PRO A 28 4.74 -76.92 55.42
CA PRO A 28 4.13 -76.31 56.59
C PRO A 28 3.82 -74.86 56.31
N THR A 29 2.62 -74.43 56.70
CA THR A 29 2.17 -73.06 56.50
C THR A 29 3.10 -72.12 57.27
N ILE A 30 3.30 -70.89 56.80
CA ILE A 30 4.13 -69.88 57.48
C ILE A 30 3.72 -69.73 58.96
N ALA A 31 2.42 -69.83 59.25
CA ALA A 31 1.89 -69.81 60.62
C ALA A 31 2.38 -71.00 61.47
N GLU A 32 2.46 -72.19 60.90
CA GLU A 32 2.94 -73.41 61.57
C GLU A 32 4.45 -73.34 61.77
N GLN A 33 5.20 -72.81 60.79
CA GLN A 33 6.63 -72.57 60.92
C GLN A 33 6.94 -71.52 61.99
N ALA A 34 6.16 -70.43 62.04
CA ALA A 34 6.30 -69.39 63.06
C ALA A 34 5.95 -69.93 64.46
N ALA A 35 4.89 -70.74 64.58
CA ALA A 35 4.53 -71.40 65.84
C ALA A 35 5.63 -72.38 66.30
N ALA A 36 6.16 -73.19 65.38
CA ALA A 36 7.28 -74.09 65.66
C ALA A 36 8.53 -73.29 66.08
N ALA A 37 8.81 -72.16 65.43
CA ALA A 37 9.94 -71.31 65.79
C ALA A 37 9.77 -70.61 67.14
N ALA A 38 8.55 -70.24 67.53
CA ALA A 38 8.28 -69.55 68.79
C ALA A 38 8.23 -70.49 70.01
N PHE A 39 7.81 -71.75 69.81
CA PHE A 39 7.57 -72.70 70.91
C PHE A 39 8.45 -73.95 70.83
N THR A 40 8.43 -74.67 69.70
CA THR A 40 9.08 -75.96 69.56
C THR A 40 10.60 -75.84 69.50
N LEU A 41 11.14 -74.87 68.76
CA LEU A 41 12.59 -74.65 68.68
C LEU A 41 13.20 -74.26 70.05
N PRO A 42 12.66 -73.27 70.79
CA PRO A 42 13.18 -72.95 72.14
C PRO A 42 13.10 -74.13 73.11
N GLN A 43 12.07 -74.97 72.98
CA GLN A 43 11.94 -76.18 73.81
C GLN A 43 13.00 -77.22 73.45
N ILE A 44 13.31 -77.42 72.16
CA ILE A 44 14.40 -78.30 71.70
C ILE A 44 15.76 -77.75 72.18
N ASP A 45 15.99 -76.45 72.02
CA ASP A 45 17.21 -75.79 72.50
C ASP A 45 17.37 -75.95 74.02
N MET A 46 16.27 -75.90 74.78
CA MET A 46 16.28 -76.19 76.22
C MET A 46 16.73 -77.63 76.49
N TYR A 47 16.15 -78.61 75.80
CA TYR A 47 16.52 -80.00 76.01
C TYR A 47 17.98 -80.29 75.64
N ASP A 48 18.48 -79.69 74.56
CA ASP A 48 19.88 -79.79 74.16
C ASP A 48 20.82 -79.13 75.20
N SER A 49 20.46 -77.95 75.68
CA SER A 49 21.22 -77.25 76.74
C SER A 49 21.25 -78.07 78.04
N ILE A 50 20.10 -78.59 78.48
CA ILE A 50 19.99 -79.48 79.65
C ILE A 50 20.84 -80.73 79.45
N SER A 51 20.78 -81.36 78.28
CA SER A 51 21.56 -82.56 77.98
C SER A 51 23.07 -82.28 78.09
N LYS A 52 23.55 -81.21 77.46
CA LYS A 52 24.96 -80.78 77.54
C LYS A 52 25.40 -80.50 78.96
N GLU A 53 24.56 -79.84 79.75
CA GLU A 53 24.87 -79.50 81.12
C GLU A 53 24.86 -80.73 82.03
N ILE A 54 23.94 -81.69 81.84
CA ILE A 54 23.96 -82.99 82.53
C ILE A 54 25.22 -83.76 82.18
N HIS A 55 25.62 -83.80 80.91
CA HIS A 55 26.88 -84.45 80.51
C HIS A 55 28.08 -83.81 81.19
N SER A 56 28.14 -82.47 81.23
CA SER A 56 29.16 -81.73 81.97
C SER A 56 29.14 -82.04 83.48
N LEU A 57 27.95 -82.13 84.09
CA LEU A 57 27.79 -82.52 85.49
C LEU A 57 28.25 -83.97 85.75
N ILE A 58 28.00 -84.89 84.83
CA ILE A 58 28.49 -86.26 84.92
C ILE A 58 30.02 -86.29 84.83
N ASP A 59 30.62 -85.60 83.85
CA ASP A 59 32.07 -85.57 83.66
C ASP A 59 32.78 -84.92 84.87
N THR A 60 32.23 -83.81 85.37
CA THR A 60 32.73 -83.17 86.59
C THR A 60 32.53 -84.04 87.83
N SER A 61 31.41 -84.78 87.93
CA SER A 61 31.19 -85.71 89.03
C SER A 61 32.20 -86.86 89.01
N GLN A 62 32.57 -87.36 87.82
CA GLN A 62 33.60 -88.40 87.69
C GLN A 62 34.97 -87.89 88.12
N ASP A 63 35.36 -86.67 87.71
CA ASP A 63 36.61 -86.04 88.17
C ASP A 63 36.60 -85.80 89.69
N VAL A 64 35.47 -85.36 90.26
CA VAL A 64 35.31 -85.20 91.70
C VAL A 64 35.40 -86.54 92.43
N ILE A 65 34.74 -87.59 91.94
CA ILE A 65 34.83 -88.94 92.51
C ILE A 65 36.26 -89.43 92.45
N GLN A 66 36.96 -89.29 91.32
CA GLN A 66 38.36 -89.69 91.18
C GLN A 66 39.26 -88.94 92.17
N LYS A 67 39.05 -87.62 92.35
CA LYS A 67 39.77 -86.82 93.35
C LYS A 67 39.45 -87.25 94.77
N VAL A 68 38.21 -87.65 95.06
CA VAL A 68 37.81 -88.17 96.38
C VAL A 68 38.43 -89.54 96.61
N GLU A 69 38.40 -90.45 95.63
CA GLU A 69 39.04 -91.76 95.70
C GLU A 69 40.55 -91.64 95.91
N ASP A 70 41.23 -90.77 95.14
CA ASP A 70 42.64 -90.46 95.33
C ASP A 70 42.93 -89.94 96.74
N ARG A 71 42.07 -89.07 97.27
CA ARG A 71 42.21 -88.55 98.65
C ARG A 71 41.99 -89.64 99.70
N VAL A 72 40.99 -90.51 99.53
CA VAL A 72 40.69 -91.62 100.44
C VAL A 72 41.78 -92.70 100.39
N ASN A 73 42.34 -92.96 99.21
CA ASN A 73 43.44 -93.91 99.04
C ASN A 73 44.76 -93.39 99.61
N ARG A 74 45.07 -92.10 99.42
CA ARG A 74 46.29 -91.47 99.98
C ARG A 74 46.21 -91.27 101.48
N THR A 75 45.03 -90.87 101.95
CA THR A 75 44.74 -90.69 103.37
C THR A 75 43.79 -91.80 103.77
N SER A 76 44.33 -93.00 104.11
CA SER A 76 43.56 -94.04 104.79
C SER A 76 42.88 -93.37 105.97
N THR A 77 41.62 -93.01 105.81
CA THR A 77 40.97 -92.08 106.73
C THR A 77 40.89 -92.82 108.07
N GLU A 78 41.38 -92.22 109.16
CA GLU A 78 41.54 -92.88 110.47
C GLU A 78 40.29 -93.66 110.87
N PHE A 79 39.13 -93.13 110.52
CA PHE A 79 37.80 -93.70 110.67
C PHE A 79 37.53 -95.06 109.99
N PHE A 80 38.02 -95.30 108.76
CA PHE A 80 37.90 -96.60 108.09
C PHE A 80 38.87 -97.61 108.70
N SER A 81 40.08 -97.17 109.07
CA SER A 81 41.03 -98.02 109.79
C SER A 81 40.53 -98.38 111.20
N ASP A 82 39.87 -97.46 111.89
CA ASP A 82 39.29 -97.67 113.22
C ASP A 82 38.10 -98.63 113.15
N TYR A 83 37.24 -98.53 112.13
CA TYR A 83 36.18 -99.52 111.88
C TYR A 83 36.74 -100.92 111.60
N LEU A 84 37.80 -101.02 110.79
CA LEU A 84 38.46 -102.30 110.50
C LEU A 84 39.13 -102.90 111.75
N ARG A 85 39.65 -102.07 112.66
CA ARG A 85 40.28 -102.51 113.93
C ARG A 85 39.30 -102.69 115.09
N ALA A 86 38.10 -102.14 115.01
CA ALA A 86 37.07 -102.17 116.04
C ALA A 86 36.54 -103.59 116.34
N ASN A 87 36.16 -103.82 117.60
CA ASN A 87 35.49 -105.05 118.04
C ASN A 87 34.01 -105.08 117.58
N ALA A 88 33.38 -106.26 117.61
CA ALA A 88 32.02 -106.42 117.10
C ALA A 88 30.98 -105.48 117.76
N SER A 89 31.14 -105.16 119.04
CA SER A 89 30.25 -104.25 119.78
C SER A 89 30.39 -102.78 119.36
N THR A 90 31.61 -102.30 119.12
CA THR A 90 31.85 -100.91 118.65
C THR A 90 31.50 -100.71 117.17
N ARG A 91 31.62 -101.75 116.34
CA ARG A 91 31.12 -101.69 114.95
C ARG A 91 29.60 -101.48 114.88
N ILE A 92 28.84 -102.10 115.78
CA ILE A 92 27.37 -101.96 115.85
C ILE A 92 26.96 -100.51 116.15
N THR A 93 27.75 -99.76 116.93
CA THR A 93 27.45 -98.35 117.24
C THR A 93 27.91 -97.38 116.15
N MET A 94 28.98 -97.70 115.41
CA MET A 94 29.51 -96.83 114.34
C MET A 94 28.71 -96.95 113.03
N GLU A 95 28.24 -98.14 112.68
CA GLU A 95 27.46 -98.37 111.46
C GLU A 95 26.24 -97.45 111.26
N PRO A 96 25.39 -97.16 112.29
CA PRO A 96 24.28 -96.22 112.13
C PRO A 96 24.73 -94.78 111.86
N GLU A 97 25.83 -94.32 112.44
CA GLU A 97 26.38 -92.97 112.18
C GLU A 97 26.89 -92.85 110.74
N TYR A 98 27.49 -93.93 110.20
CA TYR A 98 27.98 -93.96 108.82
C TYR A 98 26.81 -93.96 107.86
N ARG A 99 25.77 -94.73 108.19
CA ARG A 99 24.52 -94.75 107.45
C ARG A 99 23.86 -93.37 107.44
N LEU A 100 23.86 -92.66 108.57
CA LEU A 100 23.31 -91.31 108.68
C LEU A 100 24.13 -90.29 107.86
N THR A 101 25.46 -90.37 107.90
CA THR A 101 26.34 -89.49 107.13
C THR A 101 26.20 -89.71 105.63
N LYS A 102 26.08 -90.98 105.22
CA LYS A 102 25.74 -91.36 103.84
C LYS A 102 24.38 -90.78 103.43
N GLN A 103 23.34 -90.99 104.24
CA GLN A 103 22.01 -90.44 103.97
C GLN A 103 22.02 -88.91 103.88
N TYR A 104 22.76 -88.22 104.76
CA TYR A 104 22.91 -86.77 104.71
C TYR A 104 23.59 -86.30 103.42
N ALA A 105 24.66 -86.99 103.00
CA ALA A 105 25.34 -86.68 101.74
C ALA A 105 24.44 -86.93 100.52
N GLU A 106 23.68 -88.04 100.51
CA GLU A 106 22.67 -88.34 99.48
C GLU A 106 21.61 -87.23 99.43
N LEU A 107 21.02 -86.86 100.57
CA LEU A 107 20.01 -85.79 100.64
C LEU A 107 20.56 -84.44 100.17
N LYS A 108 21.79 -84.10 100.54
CA LYS A 108 22.43 -82.84 100.12
C LYS A 108 22.77 -82.82 98.63
N SER A 109 23.12 -83.96 98.05
CA SER A 109 23.31 -84.08 96.60
C SER A 109 21.99 -83.92 95.85
N LEU A 110 20.90 -84.49 96.40
CA LEU A 110 19.56 -84.39 95.85
C LEU A 110 19.03 -82.95 95.93
N GLU A 111 19.28 -82.25 97.05
CA GLU A 111 18.95 -80.82 97.21
C GLU A 111 19.60 -79.96 96.13
N ARG A 112 20.92 -80.12 95.91
CA ARG A 112 21.65 -79.39 94.86
C ARG A 112 21.16 -79.73 93.46
N TRP A 113 20.83 -80.98 93.22
CA TRP A 113 20.24 -81.41 91.95
C TRP A 113 18.89 -80.72 91.70
N TYR A 114 18.01 -80.67 92.71
CA TYR A 114 16.73 -79.98 92.59
C TYR A 114 16.88 -78.47 92.43
N GLU A 115 17.79 -77.83 93.17
CA GLU A 115 18.07 -76.39 93.02
C GLU A 115 18.53 -76.06 91.59
N TRP A 116 19.43 -76.87 91.04
CA TRP A 116 19.86 -76.76 89.66
C TRP A 116 18.69 -76.93 88.66
N CYS A 117 17.86 -77.97 88.83
CA CYS A 117 16.70 -78.19 87.97
C CYS A 117 15.74 -76.99 88.00
N VAL A 118 15.46 -76.46 89.20
CA VAL A 118 14.54 -75.33 89.37
C VAL A 118 15.08 -74.09 88.67
N ASN A 119 16.38 -73.78 88.79
CA ASN A 119 16.97 -72.60 88.15
C ASN A 119 16.83 -72.65 86.62
N ILE A 120 17.06 -73.81 86.01
CA ILE A 120 16.88 -74.00 84.56
C ILE A 120 15.43 -73.78 84.15
N PHE A 121 14.48 -74.37 84.89
CA PHE A 121 13.06 -74.19 84.59
C PHE A 121 12.62 -72.73 84.73
N VAL A 122 13.13 -72.01 85.73
CA VAL A 122 12.82 -70.59 85.95
C VAL A 122 13.33 -69.72 84.79
N GLU A 123 14.58 -69.94 84.35
CA GLU A 123 15.14 -69.22 83.21
C GLU A 123 14.33 -69.46 81.93
N HIS A 124 14.05 -70.71 81.61
CA HIS A 124 13.28 -71.07 80.42
C HIS A 124 11.85 -70.54 80.46
N PHE A 125 11.19 -70.62 81.63
CA PHE A 125 9.85 -70.05 81.81
C PHE A 125 9.85 -68.53 81.61
N GLY A 126 10.93 -67.84 82.00
CA GLY A 126 11.15 -66.42 81.72
C GLY A 126 11.17 -66.13 80.22
N THR A 127 11.91 -66.92 79.44
CA THR A 127 12.00 -66.80 77.98
C THR A 127 10.64 -67.03 77.31
N LEU A 128 9.92 -68.10 77.69
CA LEU A 128 8.58 -68.39 77.15
C LEU A 128 7.59 -67.27 77.46
N LYS A 129 7.63 -66.73 78.68
CA LYS A 129 6.79 -65.59 79.06
C LYS A 129 7.12 -64.33 78.23
N GLY A 130 8.40 -64.14 77.89
CA GLY A 130 8.84 -63.12 76.93
C GLY A 130 8.19 -63.29 75.56
N HIS A 131 8.25 -64.51 74.99
CA HIS A 131 7.64 -64.82 73.69
C HIS A 131 6.12 -64.59 73.69
N ILE A 132 5.42 -64.96 74.77
CA ILE A 132 3.98 -64.72 74.91
C ILE A 132 3.66 -63.22 74.88
N ASN A 133 4.47 -62.39 75.55
CA ASN A 133 4.27 -60.94 75.53
C ASN A 133 4.46 -60.37 74.12
N THR A 134 5.49 -60.80 73.40
CA THR A 134 5.73 -60.39 72.00
C THR A 134 4.57 -60.81 71.11
N LEU A 135 4.12 -62.07 71.19
CA LEU A 135 2.95 -62.54 70.41
C LEU A 135 1.67 -61.77 70.74
N THR A 136 1.51 -61.33 71.99
CA THR A 136 0.37 -60.50 72.39
C THR A 136 0.44 -59.10 71.79
N GLN A 137 1.65 -58.51 71.75
CA GLN A 137 1.88 -57.23 71.07
C GLN A 137 1.64 -57.35 69.58
N ASP A 138 2.17 -58.39 68.94
CA ASP A 138 1.97 -58.66 67.51
C ASP A 138 0.48 -58.79 67.19
N ARG A 139 -0.27 -59.53 68.02
CA ARG A 139 -1.73 -59.64 67.89
C ARG A 139 -2.43 -58.28 67.96
N GLN A 140 -2.01 -57.39 68.86
CA GLN A 140 -2.58 -56.04 68.95
C GLN A 140 -2.25 -55.20 67.71
N THR A 141 -1.01 -55.28 67.20
CA THR A 141 -0.62 -54.59 65.97
C THR A 141 -1.41 -55.09 64.77
N LEU A 142 -1.59 -56.41 64.62
CA LEU A 142 -2.37 -57.00 63.54
C LEU A 142 -3.84 -56.59 63.62
N ALA A 143 -4.44 -56.54 64.81
CA ALA A 143 -5.80 -56.06 64.99
C ALA A 143 -5.95 -54.59 64.55
N SER A 144 -4.98 -53.72 64.90
CA SER A 144 -5.01 -52.32 64.47
C SER A 144 -4.89 -52.15 62.96
N LEU A 145 -4.05 -52.97 62.30
CA LEU A 145 -3.90 -52.98 60.85
C LEU A 145 -5.16 -53.53 60.17
N GLU A 146 -5.79 -54.55 60.73
CA GLU A 146 -7.05 -55.09 60.23
C GLU A 146 -8.16 -54.03 60.27
N ASP A 147 -8.26 -53.27 61.36
CA ASP A 147 -9.23 -52.17 61.48
C ASP A 147 -8.95 -51.05 60.47
N GLU A 148 -7.68 -50.67 60.26
CA GLU A 148 -7.30 -49.69 59.25
C GLU A 148 -7.65 -50.18 57.84
N LEU A 149 -7.30 -51.43 57.52
CA LEU A 149 -7.63 -52.06 56.24
C LEU A 149 -9.14 -52.13 56.04
N ARG A 150 -9.93 -52.46 57.06
CA ARG A 150 -11.39 -52.49 57.00
C ARG A 150 -11.99 -51.12 56.70
N GLY A 151 -11.35 -50.04 57.13
CA GLY A 151 -11.75 -48.67 56.81
C GLY A 151 -11.35 -48.22 55.39
N GLN A 152 -10.21 -48.69 54.87
CA GLN A 152 -9.69 -48.29 53.55
C GLN A 152 -10.23 -49.17 52.41
N LEU A 153 -10.45 -50.45 52.64
CA LEU A 153 -10.95 -51.40 51.65
C LEU A 153 -12.24 -50.94 50.95
N PRO A 154 -13.30 -50.46 51.64
CA PRO A 154 -14.50 -49.96 50.96
C PRO A 154 -14.19 -48.77 50.05
N LYS A 155 -13.29 -47.86 50.45
CA LYS A 155 -12.90 -46.71 49.61
C LYS A 155 -12.17 -47.15 48.35
N ILE A 156 -11.30 -48.16 48.45
CA ILE A 156 -10.59 -48.73 47.30
C ILE A 156 -11.60 -49.42 46.36
N VAL A 157 -12.58 -50.15 46.91
CA VAL A 157 -13.64 -50.78 46.13
C VAL A 157 -14.52 -49.75 45.44
N GLU A 158 -14.93 -48.69 46.13
CA GLU A 158 -15.69 -47.56 45.55
C GLU A 158 -14.91 -46.87 44.44
N TYR A 159 -13.61 -46.62 44.65
CA TYR A 159 -12.74 -46.02 43.65
C TYR A 159 -12.60 -46.93 42.41
N GLN A 160 -12.41 -48.24 42.61
CA GLN A 160 -12.36 -49.21 41.52
C GLN A 160 -13.68 -49.24 40.73
N GLN A 161 -14.82 -49.21 41.43
CA GLN A 161 -16.14 -49.15 40.79
C GLN A 161 -16.31 -47.86 39.99
N GLY A 162 -15.93 -46.70 40.55
CA GLY A 162 -15.96 -45.42 39.84
C GLY A 162 -15.10 -45.41 38.57
N ILE A 163 -13.87 -45.93 38.64
CA ILE A 163 -13.01 -46.08 37.45
C ILE A 163 -13.67 -47.00 36.42
N SER A 164 -14.25 -48.13 36.85
CA SER A 164 -14.87 -49.08 35.93
C SER A 164 -16.06 -48.47 35.18
N GLN A 165 -16.83 -47.60 35.83
CA GLN A 165 -17.92 -46.85 35.21
C GLN A 165 -17.39 -45.85 34.18
N LEU A 166 -16.39 -45.04 34.53
CA LEU A 166 -15.76 -44.10 33.60
C LEU A 166 -15.16 -44.79 32.37
N LEU A 167 -14.56 -45.97 32.57
CA LEU A 167 -14.03 -46.77 31.48
C LEU A 167 -15.16 -47.26 30.57
N ALA A 168 -16.27 -47.75 31.14
CA ALA A 168 -17.43 -48.17 30.37
C ALA A 168 -18.04 -47.02 29.56
N GLU A 169 -18.17 -45.82 30.15
CA GLU A 169 -18.62 -44.61 29.45
C GLU A 169 -17.68 -44.25 28.30
N ALA A 170 -16.37 -44.24 28.54
CA ALA A 170 -15.37 -43.97 27.51
C ALA A 170 -15.44 -44.99 26.35
N HIS A 171 -15.68 -46.26 26.64
CA HIS A 171 -15.87 -47.29 25.61
C HIS A 171 -17.16 -47.11 24.80
N GLU A 172 -18.27 -46.69 25.42
CA GLU A 172 -19.48 -46.37 24.64
C GLU A 172 -19.26 -45.12 23.77
N ILE A 173 -18.61 -44.07 24.27
CA ILE A 173 -18.24 -42.89 23.46
C ILE A 173 -17.34 -43.30 22.28
N GLU A 174 -16.34 -44.15 22.52
CA GLU A 174 -15.45 -44.64 21.47
C GLU A 174 -16.23 -45.46 20.42
N LYS A 175 -17.17 -46.28 20.86
CA LYS A 175 -18.03 -47.08 19.98
C LYS A 175 -18.97 -46.21 19.17
N GLU A 176 -19.54 -45.16 19.76
CA GLU A 176 -20.30 -44.15 19.02
C GLU A 176 -19.43 -43.43 18.01
N TYR A 177 -18.23 -43.01 18.40
CA TYR A 177 -17.25 -42.39 17.49
C TYR A 177 -16.91 -43.30 16.32
N ARG A 178 -16.61 -44.58 16.56
CA ARG A 178 -16.34 -45.57 15.51
C ARG A 178 -17.55 -45.85 14.60
N ARG A 179 -18.78 -45.66 15.08
CA ARG A 179 -20.01 -45.76 14.26
C ARG A 179 -20.19 -44.58 13.31
N PHE A 180 -19.62 -43.41 13.63
CA PHE A 180 -19.67 -42.28 12.71
C PHE A 180 -18.86 -42.57 11.45
N ASP A 181 -19.48 -42.44 10.28
CA ASP A 181 -18.76 -42.51 9.00
C ASP A 181 -17.90 -41.27 8.80
N HIS A 182 -16.63 -41.37 9.21
CA HIS A 182 -15.65 -40.30 9.11
C HIS A 182 -15.35 -39.89 7.66
N LYS A 183 -15.53 -40.81 6.70
CA LYS A 183 -15.37 -40.48 5.28
C LYS A 183 -16.52 -39.59 4.81
N LYS A 184 -17.75 -39.87 5.26
CA LYS A 184 -18.90 -38.99 4.99
C LYS A 184 -18.71 -37.62 5.64
N LEU A 185 -18.22 -37.56 6.88
CA LEU A 185 -17.95 -36.29 7.56
C LEU A 185 -16.85 -35.48 6.85
N SER A 186 -15.76 -36.13 6.42
CA SER A 186 -14.71 -35.47 5.63
C SER A 186 -15.26 -34.94 4.31
N ARG A 187 -16.05 -35.74 3.58
CA ARG A 187 -16.69 -35.31 2.34
C ARG A 187 -17.61 -34.11 2.56
N MET A 188 -18.43 -34.13 3.62
CA MET A 188 -19.28 -32.98 3.97
C MET A 188 -18.46 -31.74 4.31
N ARG A 189 -17.31 -31.90 4.99
CA ARG A 189 -16.40 -30.79 5.27
C ARG A 189 -15.79 -30.23 3.99
N ASP A 190 -15.34 -31.08 3.09
CA ASP A 190 -14.78 -30.69 1.79
C ASP A 190 -15.86 -30.01 0.92
N GLU A 191 -17.10 -30.49 0.97
CA GLU A 191 -18.25 -29.89 0.28
C GLU A 191 -18.62 -28.52 0.86
N ILE A 192 -18.61 -28.37 2.20
CA ILE A 192 -18.82 -27.07 2.87
C ILE A 192 -17.71 -26.09 2.46
N GLU A 193 -16.45 -26.55 2.40
CA GLU A 193 -15.34 -25.69 1.99
C GLU A 193 -15.47 -25.28 0.52
N HIS A 194 -15.83 -26.19 -0.37
CA HIS A 194 -16.11 -25.87 -1.77
C HIS A 194 -17.28 -24.86 -1.90
N GLN A 195 -18.35 -25.06 -1.14
CA GLN A 195 -19.49 -24.13 -1.11
C GLN A 195 -19.08 -22.75 -0.60
N ARG A 196 -18.22 -22.67 0.42
CA ARG A 196 -17.67 -21.40 0.91
C ARG A 196 -16.87 -20.67 -0.15
N GLN A 197 -15.99 -21.38 -0.87
CA GLN A 197 -15.23 -20.81 -1.98
C GLN A 197 -16.15 -20.30 -3.10
N THR A 198 -17.21 -21.06 -3.41
CA THR A 198 -18.20 -20.65 -4.40
C THR A 198 -18.98 -19.40 -3.96
N ILE A 199 -19.36 -19.31 -2.68
CA ILE A 199 -19.99 -18.11 -2.11
C ILE A 199 -19.04 -16.90 -2.19
N GLU A 200 -17.75 -17.08 -1.91
CA GLU A 200 -16.77 -16.00 -2.01
C GLU A 200 -16.61 -15.50 -3.44
N LEU A 201 -16.60 -16.40 -4.43
CA LEU A 201 -16.60 -16.03 -5.85
C LEU A 201 -17.87 -15.27 -6.22
N PHE A 202 -19.05 -15.73 -5.82
CA PHE A 202 -20.30 -15.01 -6.08
C PHE A 202 -20.37 -13.65 -5.41
N ASN A 203 -19.80 -13.49 -4.21
CA ASN A 203 -19.71 -12.18 -3.57
C ASN A 203 -18.79 -11.23 -4.35
N LYS A 204 -17.66 -11.71 -4.88
CA LYS A 204 -16.78 -10.91 -5.76
C LYS A 204 -17.50 -10.54 -7.05
N ASP A 205 -18.27 -11.45 -7.63
CA ASP A 205 -19.06 -11.17 -8.83
C ASP A 205 -20.15 -10.14 -8.55
N LEU A 206 -20.81 -10.21 -7.39
CA LEU A 206 -21.79 -9.20 -6.96
C LEU A 206 -21.15 -7.83 -6.71
N GLU A 207 -19.96 -7.77 -6.11
CA GLU A 207 -19.20 -6.53 -5.96
C GLU A 207 -18.82 -5.92 -7.32
N ASN A 208 -18.35 -6.75 -8.26
CA ASN A 208 -18.03 -6.31 -9.61
C ASN A 208 -19.27 -5.78 -10.35
N LEU A 209 -20.39 -6.51 -10.28
CA LEU A 209 -21.65 -6.07 -10.87
C LEU A 209 -22.17 -4.78 -10.24
N GLY A 210 -22.02 -4.62 -8.92
CA GLY A 210 -22.36 -3.38 -8.23
C GLY A 210 -21.48 -2.19 -8.65
N ALA A 211 -20.20 -2.43 -8.92
CA ALA A 211 -19.30 -1.43 -9.48
C ALA A 211 -19.67 -1.06 -10.93
N GLU A 212 -19.97 -2.05 -11.77
CA GLU A 212 -20.46 -1.82 -13.14
C GLU A 212 -21.78 -1.05 -13.15
N GLU A 213 -22.70 -1.37 -12.24
CA GLU A 213 -23.97 -0.65 -12.07
C GLU A 213 -23.73 0.81 -11.68
N ALA A 214 -22.82 1.08 -10.73
CA ALA A 214 -22.45 2.44 -10.34
C ALA A 214 -21.83 3.23 -11.51
N GLU A 215 -20.92 2.63 -12.28
CA GLU A 215 -20.33 3.25 -13.48
C GLU A 215 -21.41 3.58 -14.53
N LEU A 216 -22.39 2.69 -14.72
CA LEU A 216 -23.50 2.92 -15.63
C LEU A 216 -24.39 4.07 -15.15
N PHE A 217 -24.68 4.18 -13.85
CA PHE A 217 -25.42 5.31 -13.29
C PHE A 217 -24.67 6.64 -13.48
N GLU A 218 -23.38 6.69 -13.17
CA GLU A 218 -22.56 7.88 -13.45
C GLU A 218 -22.56 8.23 -14.94
N ARG A 219 -22.56 7.22 -15.81
CA ARG A 219 -22.62 7.43 -17.26
C ARG A 219 -23.97 7.99 -17.69
N ILE A 220 -25.07 7.52 -17.11
CA ILE A 220 -26.41 8.05 -17.35
C ILE A 220 -26.48 9.51 -16.89
N ASP A 221 -26.02 9.83 -15.69
CA ASP A 221 -26.01 11.21 -15.17
C ASP A 221 -25.19 12.15 -16.05
N MET A 222 -24.01 11.70 -16.50
CA MET A 222 -23.20 12.47 -17.47
C MET A 222 -23.94 12.70 -18.78
N LEU A 223 -24.66 11.70 -19.29
CA LEU A 223 -25.46 11.81 -20.52
C LEU A 223 -26.68 12.72 -20.32
N GLU A 224 -27.34 12.69 -19.16
CA GLU A 224 -28.44 13.58 -18.83
C GLU A 224 -27.99 15.03 -18.69
N HIS A 225 -26.85 15.28 -18.04
CA HIS A 225 -26.23 16.59 -18.00
C HIS A 225 -25.84 17.09 -19.40
N ARG A 226 -25.27 16.22 -20.23
CA ARG A 226 -24.94 16.55 -21.62
C ARG A 226 -26.20 16.85 -22.44
N LYS A 227 -27.25 16.05 -22.30
CA LYS A 227 -28.55 16.27 -22.95
C LYS A 227 -29.14 17.62 -22.53
N SER A 228 -29.14 17.91 -21.24
CA SER A 228 -29.66 19.18 -20.70
C SER A 228 -28.89 20.38 -21.24
N ARG A 229 -27.56 20.28 -21.33
CA ARG A 229 -26.71 21.30 -21.96
C ARG A 229 -27.05 21.49 -23.44
N LEU A 230 -27.13 20.41 -24.21
CA LEU A 230 -27.48 20.48 -25.63
C LEU A 230 -28.89 21.04 -25.86
N ILE A 231 -29.86 20.71 -25.01
CA ILE A 231 -31.20 21.30 -25.08
C ILE A 231 -31.13 22.81 -24.85
N LYS A 232 -30.35 23.26 -23.85
CA LYS A 232 -30.13 24.68 -23.61
C LYS A 232 -29.47 25.36 -24.81
N ASP A 233 -28.40 24.78 -25.34
CA ASP A 233 -27.70 25.31 -26.52
C ASP A 233 -28.64 25.42 -27.74
N ILE A 234 -29.55 24.44 -27.93
CA ILE A 234 -30.58 24.49 -28.99
C ILE A 234 -31.59 25.61 -28.74
N LEU A 235 -32.02 25.81 -27.49
CA LEU A 235 -32.93 26.90 -27.12
C LEU A 235 -32.27 28.26 -27.36
N ASP A 236 -31.04 28.44 -26.89
CA ASP A 236 -30.26 29.66 -27.08
C ASP A 236 -30.03 29.93 -28.57
N ALA A 237 -29.68 28.90 -29.35
CA ALA A 237 -29.53 29.02 -30.81
C ALA A 237 -30.86 29.36 -31.50
N ARG A 238 -31.98 28.79 -31.06
CA ARG A 238 -33.32 29.14 -31.57
C ARG A 238 -33.72 30.56 -31.17
N GLU A 239 -33.39 31.00 -29.97
CA GLU A 239 -33.64 32.37 -29.51
C GLU A 239 -32.86 33.34 -30.39
N ILE A 240 -31.55 33.10 -30.59
CA ILE A 240 -30.71 33.85 -31.52
C ILE A 240 -31.29 33.83 -32.94
N THR A 241 -31.76 32.67 -33.42
CA THR A 241 -32.38 32.54 -34.76
C THR A 241 -33.75 33.24 -34.83
N SER A 242 -34.47 33.37 -33.72
CA SER A 242 -35.77 34.06 -33.67
C SER A 242 -35.60 35.59 -33.59
N VAL A 243 -34.56 36.05 -32.89
CA VAL A 243 -34.16 37.47 -32.80
C VAL A 243 -33.54 37.92 -34.13
N ASN A 244 -32.72 37.06 -34.75
CA ASN A 244 -32.23 37.25 -36.11
C ASN A 244 -33.30 36.76 -37.09
N HIS A 245 -34.32 37.60 -37.31
CA HIS A 245 -35.31 37.42 -38.39
C HIS A 245 -34.63 36.86 -39.64
N ILE A 246 -35.18 35.78 -40.19
CA ILE A 246 -34.71 35.07 -41.39
C ILE A 246 -34.24 36.11 -42.41
N ILE A 247 -32.92 36.26 -42.56
CA ILE A 247 -32.33 37.18 -43.53
C ILE A 247 -32.75 36.65 -44.89
N THR A 248 -33.69 37.34 -45.51
CA THR A 248 -34.22 36.94 -46.81
C THR A 248 -33.14 37.22 -47.86
N GLU A 249 -33.11 36.48 -48.96
CA GLU A 249 -32.23 36.80 -50.10
C GLU A 249 -32.43 38.28 -50.56
N ASN A 250 -33.63 38.81 -50.35
CA ASN A 250 -33.96 40.21 -50.55
C ASN A 250 -33.16 41.16 -49.63
N ASP A 251 -32.98 40.83 -48.36
CA ASP A 251 -32.26 41.68 -47.39
C ASP A 251 -30.76 41.70 -47.70
N LEU A 252 -30.18 40.56 -48.09
CA LEU A 252 -28.82 40.48 -48.60
C LEU A 252 -28.64 41.30 -49.89
N SER A 253 -29.63 41.23 -50.80
CA SER A 253 -29.60 42.01 -52.04
C SER A 253 -29.68 43.51 -51.77
N GLN A 254 -30.47 43.94 -50.79
CA GLN A 254 -30.57 45.34 -50.38
C GLN A 254 -29.26 45.82 -49.77
N VAL A 255 -28.66 45.09 -48.84
CA VAL A 255 -27.37 45.46 -48.24
C VAL A 255 -26.28 45.51 -49.31
N ARG A 256 -26.24 44.54 -50.23
CA ARG A 256 -25.32 44.55 -51.37
C ARG A 256 -25.55 45.78 -52.27
N GLN A 257 -26.80 46.12 -52.57
CA GLN A 257 -27.13 47.28 -53.37
C GLN A 257 -26.74 48.59 -52.65
N HIS A 258 -26.95 48.68 -51.33
CA HIS A 258 -26.52 49.82 -50.51
C HIS A 258 -25.00 49.96 -50.47
N TYR A 259 -24.27 48.84 -50.39
CA TYR A 259 -22.81 48.83 -50.48
C TYR A 259 -22.33 49.28 -51.86
N GLU A 260 -22.88 48.74 -52.94
CA GLU A 260 -22.52 49.13 -54.32
C GLU A 260 -22.84 50.61 -54.59
N ARG A 261 -23.99 51.11 -54.12
CA ARG A 261 -24.33 52.55 -54.20
C ARG A 261 -23.32 53.39 -53.43
N SER A 262 -22.96 53.00 -52.21
CA SER A 262 -21.99 53.74 -51.38
C SER A 262 -20.60 53.75 -52.02
N CYS A 263 -20.14 52.62 -52.57
CA CYS A 263 -18.87 52.56 -53.31
C CYS A 263 -18.88 53.41 -54.58
N ASN A 264 -20.02 53.48 -55.29
CA ASN A 264 -20.14 54.29 -56.50
C ASN A 264 -20.16 55.79 -56.21
N VAL A 265 -20.80 56.22 -55.11
CA VAL A 265 -20.84 57.63 -54.69
C VAL A 265 -19.49 58.07 -54.10
N GLY A 266 -18.88 57.24 -53.26
CA GLY A 266 -17.63 57.58 -52.57
C GLY A 266 -16.36 57.33 -53.40
N GLY A 267 -16.45 56.60 -54.51
CA GLY A 267 -15.29 56.22 -55.32
C GLY A 267 -14.31 55.27 -54.62
N LEU A 268 -14.66 54.78 -53.44
CA LEU A 268 -13.85 53.93 -52.56
C LEU A 268 -14.36 52.48 -52.63
N ARG A 269 -13.48 51.53 -52.93
CA ARG A 269 -13.77 50.10 -52.89
C ARG A 269 -12.74 49.37 -52.05
N LEU A 270 -13.19 48.65 -51.04
CA LEU A 270 -12.33 47.75 -50.28
C LEU A 270 -11.95 46.56 -51.16
N LEU A 271 -10.65 46.31 -51.34
CA LEU A 271 -10.18 45.16 -52.12
C LEU A 271 -9.87 43.98 -51.20
N LYS A 272 -9.12 44.23 -50.13
CA LYS A 272 -8.74 43.23 -49.14
C LYS A 272 -8.57 43.89 -47.77
N ASP A 273 -9.05 43.19 -46.75
CA ASP A 273 -8.71 43.43 -45.36
C ASP A 273 -8.04 42.16 -44.85
N ASN A 274 -6.71 42.16 -44.80
CA ASN A 274 -5.94 41.03 -44.30
C ASN A 274 -5.63 41.31 -42.83
N GLU A 275 -6.35 40.66 -41.92
CA GLU A 275 -6.12 40.79 -40.47
C GLU A 275 -4.75 40.24 -40.05
N ASP A 276 -4.23 39.23 -40.76
CA ASP A 276 -2.96 38.56 -40.42
C ASP A 276 -1.71 39.39 -40.78
N ASP A 277 -1.75 40.18 -41.86
CA ASP A 277 -0.62 41.01 -42.33
C ASP A 277 -0.77 42.50 -41.94
N ASP A 278 -1.85 42.84 -41.24
CA ASP A 278 -2.21 44.19 -40.80
C ASP A 278 -2.20 45.24 -41.93
N THR A 279 -2.54 44.78 -43.14
CA THR A 279 -2.58 45.57 -44.39
C THR A 279 -4.01 45.79 -44.86
N LEU A 280 -4.35 47.06 -45.12
CA LEU A 280 -5.63 47.46 -45.68
C LEU A 280 -5.45 47.94 -47.12
N GLU A 281 -6.06 47.25 -48.09
CA GLU A 281 -6.01 47.63 -49.50
C GLU A 281 -7.33 48.29 -49.95
N ILE A 282 -7.26 49.58 -50.30
CA ILE A 282 -8.39 50.38 -50.77
C ILE A 282 -8.14 50.84 -52.20
N LEU A 283 -9.13 50.69 -53.07
CA LEU A 283 -9.13 51.23 -54.43
C LEU A 283 -9.89 52.55 -54.47
N VAL A 284 -9.20 53.63 -54.87
CA VAL A 284 -9.70 55.00 -55.00
C VAL A 284 -9.87 55.37 -56.48
N THR A 285 -11.06 55.82 -56.86
CA THR A 285 -11.41 56.35 -58.19
C THR A 285 -10.91 55.45 -59.33
N LYS A 286 -11.04 54.12 -59.16
CA LYS A 286 -10.74 53.05 -60.13
C LYS A 286 -9.28 52.82 -60.53
N CYS A 287 -8.35 53.70 -60.19
CA CYS A 287 -6.96 53.65 -60.69
C CYS A 287 -5.89 53.61 -59.59
N LEU A 288 -6.17 54.22 -58.42
CA LEU A 288 -5.22 54.28 -57.31
C LEU A 288 -5.52 53.17 -56.31
N VAL A 289 -4.55 52.31 -56.04
CA VAL A 289 -4.58 51.35 -54.94
C VAL A 289 -3.74 51.91 -53.81
N LEU A 290 -4.38 52.01 -52.65
CA LEU A 290 -3.84 52.51 -51.41
C LEU A 290 -3.67 51.30 -50.48
N THR A 291 -2.43 50.97 -50.15
CA THR A 291 -2.11 49.94 -49.18
C THR A 291 -1.65 50.62 -47.90
N ILE A 292 -2.47 50.54 -46.85
CA ILE A 292 -2.16 51.09 -45.52
C ILE A 292 -1.67 49.94 -44.64
N HIS A 293 -0.47 50.08 -44.10
CA HIS A 293 0.01 49.22 -43.01
C HIS A 293 -0.45 49.83 -41.67
N ARG A 294 -1.37 49.16 -40.97
CA ARG A 294 -2.04 49.71 -39.78
C ARG A 294 -1.08 49.91 -38.60
N ASN A 295 -0.06 49.07 -38.46
CA ASN A 295 0.97 49.24 -37.42
C ASN A 295 2.04 50.27 -37.79
N ASP A 296 2.52 50.31 -39.03
CA ASP A 296 3.54 51.29 -39.45
C ASP A 296 3.01 52.73 -39.45
N LEU A 297 1.69 52.91 -39.64
CA LEU A 297 1.02 54.20 -39.49
C LEU A 297 1.01 54.70 -38.03
N LYS A 298 0.91 53.79 -37.05
CA LYS A 298 1.02 54.12 -35.62
C LYS A 298 2.45 54.47 -35.22
N GLU A 299 3.44 53.84 -35.87
CA GLU A 299 4.87 53.99 -35.58
C GLU A 299 5.57 55.14 -36.34
N ARG A 300 4.85 55.89 -37.19
CA ARG A 300 5.35 57.05 -37.97
C ARG A 300 6.52 56.74 -38.91
N LYS A 301 6.51 55.58 -39.55
CA LYS A 301 7.52 55.27 -40.60
C LYS A 301 7.14 55.91 -41.92
N GLU A 302 8.13 56.35 -42.70
CA GLU A 302 7.91 57.04 -43.99
C GLU A 302 7.23 56.15 -45.05
N ASP A 303 7.24 54.83 -44.88
CA ASP A 303 6.66 53.84 -45.81
C ASP A 303 5.29 53.28 -45.38
N ALA A 304 4.63 53.89 -44.40
CA ALA A 304 3.36 53.38 -43.81
C ALA A 304 2.18 53.30 -44.80
N VAL A 305 2.22 54.08 -45.88
CA VAL A 305 1.19 54.10 -46.92
C VAL A 305 1.86 53.95 -48.28
N LEU A 306 1.61 52.81 -48.93
CA LEU A 306 2.13 52.50 -50.25
C LEU A 306 1.08 52.81 -51.31
N PHE A 307 1.52 53.47 -52.39
CA PHE A 307 0.68 53.89 -53.50
C PHE A 307 1.03 53.10 -54.76
N HIS A 308 0.07 52.32 -55.25
CA HIS A 308 0.21 51.59 -56.50
C HIS A 308 -0.86 51.99 -57.52
N ILE A 309 -0.45 52.41 -58.71
CA ILE A 309 -1.38 52.71 -59.80
C ILE A 309 -1.59 51.42 -60.58
N LYS A 310 -2.78 50.82 -60.46
CA LYS A 310 -3.07 49.46 -61.00
C LYS A 310 -3.18 49.42 -62.52
N ASN A 311 -3.27 50.57 -63.18
CA ASN A 311 -3.34 50.69 -64.63
C ASN A 311 -2.32 51.72 -65.13
N ASN A 312 -1.19 51.26 -65.66
CA ASN A 312 -0.20 52.05 -66.41
C ASN A 312 -0.74 52.53 -67.79
N LYS A 313 -2.05 52.50 -67.98
CA LYS A 313 -2.75 52.83 -69.23
C LYS A 313 -3.80 53.92 -69.01
N ILE A 314 -3.46 54.96 -68.24
CA ILE A 314 -4.12 56.25 -68.44
C ILE A 314 -3.49 56.79 -69.73
N ASN A 315 -4.14 56.46 -70.85
CA ASN A 315 -3.75 56.79 -72.22
C ASN A 315 -2.87 58.05 -72.34
N GLY A 316 -1.58 57.89 -72.65
CA GLY A 316 -0.69 58.94 -73.15
C GLY A 316 0.06 59.80 -72.12
N TYR A 317 -0.24 59.71 -70.82
CA TYR A 317 0.33 60.62 -69.81
C TYR A 317 1.18 59.88 -68.76
N GLU A 318 2.38 59.45 -69.15
CA GLU A 318 3.35 58.80 -68.23
C GLU A 318 3.80 59.74 -67.09
N HIS A 319 3.67 61.04 -67.29
CA HIS A 319 4.13 62.08 -66.36
C HIS A 319 3.23 62.25 -65.12
N ILE A 320 2.04 61.63 -65.06
CA ILE A 320 1.16 61.64 -63.88
C ILE A 320 1.83 60.94 -62.68
N ALA A 321 2.80 60.07 -62.92
CA ALA A 321 3.60 59.41 -61.89
C ALA A 321 4.34 60.42 -60.98
N HIS A 322 4.69 61.61 -61.48
CA HIS A 322 5.36 62.65 -60.67
C HIS A 322 4.44 63.23 -59.60
N PHE A 323 3.12 63.27 -59.83
CA PHE A 323 2.14 63.70 -58.83
C PHE A 323 1.91 62.67 -57.72
N ARG A 324 2.45 61.45 -57.84
CA ARG A 324 2.52 60.49 -56.73
C ARG A 324 3.38 61.01 -55.57
N ARG A 325 4.41 61.82 -55.85
CA ARG A 325 5.27 62.44 -54.81
C ARG A 325 4.52 63.46 -53.95
N GLY A 326 3.44 64.05 -54.46
CA GLY A 326 2.55 64.90 -53.68
C GLY A 326 1.67 64.15 -52.68
N LEU A 327 1.31 62.90 -52.99
CA LEU A 327 0.57 62.04 -52.07
C LEU A 327 1.41 61.70 -50.82
N SER A 328 2.73 61.47 -50.99
CA SER A 328 3.63 61.29 -49.84
C SER A 328 3.78 62.56 -49.00
N ALA A 329 3.67 63.76 -49.59
CA ALA A 329 3.69 65.01 -48.82
C ALA A 329 2.44 65.18 -47.94
N ILE A 330 1.27 64.77 -48.41
CA ILE A 330 -0.01 64.80 -47.66
C ILE A 330 0.01 63.81 -46.49
N VAL A 331 0.63 62.64 -46.69
CA VAL A 331 0.79 61.63 -45.63
C VAL A 331 1.70 62.13 -44.49
N LYS A 332 2.68 63.00 -44.79
CA LYS A 332 3.56 63.60 -43.77
C LYS A 332 2.87 64.60 -42.86
N SER A 333 1.77 65.24 -43.29
CA SER A 333 1.11 66.32 -42.55
C SER A 333 -0.02 65.88 -41.60
N ASN A 334 -0.63 64.70 -41.79
CA ASN A 334 -1.87 64.33 -41.08
C ASN A 334 -1.82 62.96 -40.38
N GLN A 335 -2.54 62.84 -39.24
CA GLN A 335 -2.46 61.70 -38.31
C GLN A 335 -3.65 60.71 -38.37
N ASP A 336 -4.82 61.13 -38.87
CA ASP A 336 -6.04 60.32 -38.83
C ASP A 336 -6.25 59.52 -40.12
N THR A 337 -6.41 58.19 -40.05
CA THR A 337 -6.61 57.31 -41.22
C THR A 337 -7.76 57.77 -42.12
N ASN A 338 -8.89 58.18 -41.52
CA ASN A 338 -10.05 58.66 -42.28
C ASN A 338 -9.79 60.01 -42.97
N ARG A 339 -9.04 60.91 -42.34
CA ARG A 339 -8.68 62.20 -42.95
C ARG A 339 -7.66 62.01 -44.06
N ILE A 340 -6.68 61.14 -43.85
CA ILE A 340 -5.69 60.76 -44.87
C ILE A 340 -6.40 60.21 -46.11
N ILE A 341 -7.34 59.27 -45.95
CA ILE A 341 -8.10 58.72 -47.08
C ILE A 341 -8.92 59.81 -47.79
N GLN A 342 -9.58 60.70 -47.05
CA GLN A 342 -10.35 61.80 -47.64
C GLN A 342 -9.48 62.78 -48.42
N GLU A 343 -8.36 63.22 -47.85
CA GLU A 343 -7.44 64.15 -48.50
C GLU A 343 -6.75 63.54 -49.72
N ILE A 344 -6.37 62.27 -49.65
CA ILE A 344 -5.83 61.53 -50.79
C ILE A 344 -6.90 61.42 -51.90
N THR A 345 -8.15 61.15 -51.54
CA THR A 345 -9.25 61.07 -52.50
C THR A 345 -9.50 62.43 -53.16
N MET A 346 -9.50 63.52 -52.38
CA MET A 346 -9.65 64.88 -52.91
C MET A 346 -8.48 65.28 -53.82
N TYR A 347 -7.25 65.01 -53.39
CA TYR A 347 -6.04 65.30 -54.17
C TYR A 347 -6.05 64.52 -55.49
N TRP A 348 -6.33 63.22 -55.44
CA TRP A 348 -6.33 62.39 -56.65
C TRP A 348 -7.46 62.77 -57.61
N ASN A 349 -8.62 63.17 -57.10
CA ASN A 349 -9.69 63.71 -57.94
C ASN A 349 -9.27 65.01 -58.64
N ARG A 350 -8.53 65.90 -57.97
CA ARG A 350 -7.96 67.11 -58.60
C ARG A 350 -6.94 66.78 -59.69
N VAL A 351 -6.08 65.78 -59.45
CA VAL A 351 -5.16 65.28 -60.48
C VAL A 351 -5.92 64.72 -61.69
N GLN A 352 -7.02 63.98 -61.48
CA GLN A 352 -7.84 63.50 -62.59
C GLN A 352 -8.49 64.65 -63.37
N MET A 353 -9.02 65.66 -62.69
CA MET A 353 -9.56 66.86 -63.35
C MET A 353 -8.50 67.58 -64.19
N LEU A 354 -7.28 67.76 -63.66
CA LEU A 354 -6.16 68.32 -64.40
C LEU A 354 -5.83 67.51 -65.67
N VAL A 355 -5.80 66.19 -65.55
CA VAL A 355 -5.53 65.29 -66.70
C VAL A 355 -6.61 65.42 -67.76
N ASP A 356 -7.88 65.53 -67.37
CA ASP A 356 -8.97 65.70 -68.34
C ASP A 356 -8.93 67.07 -69.03
N VAL A 357 -8.56 68.13 -68.31
CA VAL A 357 -8.29 69.45 -68.91
C VAL A 357 -7.12 69.38 -69.90
N LEU A 358 -6.01 68.72 -69.52
CA LEU A 358 -4.86 68.57 -70.42
C LEU A 358 -5.23 67.80 -71.69
N LYS A 359 -6.00 66.71 -71.59
CA LYS A 359 -6.52 66.00 -72.76
C LYS A 359 -7.38 66.89 -73.64
N GLU A 360 -8.24 67.72 -73.05
CA GLU A 360 -9.05 68.65 -73.84
C GLU A 360 -8.19 69.68 -74.58
N THR A 361 -7.11 70.15 -73.96
CA THR A 361 -6.17 71.09 -74.59
C THR A 361 -5.34 70.45 -75.68
N GLU A 362 -4.87 69.20 -75.50
CA GLU A 362 -4.13 68.43 -76.51
C GLU A 362 -4.98 68.12 -77.75
N LEU A 363 -6.28 67.86 -77.56
CA LEU A 363 -7.21 67.66 -78.66
C LEU A 363 -7.39 68.91 -79.54
N ARG A 364 -7.21 70.11 -78.97
CA ARG A 364 -7.47 71.39 -79.65
C ARG A 364 -6.19 72.12 -80.09
N PHE A 365 -5.07 71.91 -79.40
CA PHE A 365 -3.80 72.62 -79.62
C PHE A 365 -2.61 71.67 -79.60
N ALA A 366 -1.50 72.08 -80.24
CA ALA A 366 -0.26 71.31 -80.22
C ALA A 366 0.43 71.48 -78.86
N THR A 367 0.11 70.61 -77.91
CA THR A 367 0.65 70.65 -76.55
C THR A 367 1.81 69.66 -76.41
N THR A 368 2.94 70.14 -75.89
CA THR A 368 4.08 69.31 -75.50
C THR A 368 4.28 69.40 -74.00
N ILE A 369 4.45 68.24 -73.36
CA ILE A 369 4.49 68.11 -71.91
C ILE A 369 5.85 67.56 -71.52
N TYR A 370 6.56 68.26 -70.64
CA TYR A 370 7.87 67.86 -70.13
C TYR A 370 7.81 67.68 -68.61
N PRO A 371 8.44 66.63 -68.06
CA PRO A 371 8.53 66.48 -66.61
C PRO A 371 9.51 67.49 -66.02
N ILE A 372 9.18 68.04 -64.85
CA ILE A 372 10.08 68.85 -64.04
C ILE A 372 10.45 68.01 -62.82
N GLU A 373 11.71 67.59 -62.77
CA GLU A 373 12.26 66.89 -61.61
C GLU A 373 13.04 67.87 -60.75
N ALA A 374 12.57 68.09 -59.52
CA ALA A 374 13.27 68.89 -58.51
C ALA A 374 13.66 68.00 -57.31
N ASN A 375 14.69 68.41 -56.56
CA ASN A 375 15.20 67.66 -55.40
C ASN A 375 14.21 67.60 -54.23
N GLU A 376 13.28 68.55 -54.14
CA GLU A 376 12.16 68.51 -53.19
C GLU A 376 10.90 67.93 -53.86
N ASP A 377 10.25 66.97 -53.20
CA ASP A 377 9.03 66.29 -53.69
C ASP A 377 7.90 67.25 -54.06
N ILE A 378 7.89 68.41 -53.41
CA ILE A 378 6.86 69.44 -53.52
C ILE A 378 7.10 70.36 -54.74
N GLU A 379 8.33 70.45 -55.24
CA GLU A 379 8.69 71.24 -56.43
C GLU A 379 8.72 70.42 -57.72
N SER A 380 8.57 69.10 -57.61
CA SER A 380 8.35 68.23 -58.76
C SER A 380 7.01 68.54 -59.44
N GLY A 381 6.96 68.44 -60.75
CA GLY A 381 5.80 68.86 -61.52
C GLY A 381 5.89 68.55 -63.00
N ILE A 382 5.06 69.25 -63.77
CA ILE A 382 4.96 69.10 -65.21
C ILE A 382 5.03 70.49 -65.84
N SER A 383 5.93 70.69 -66.79
CA SER A 383 5.97 71.87 -67.67
C SER A 383 5.12 71.59 -68.91
N CYS A 384 4.10 72.41 -69.12
CA CYS A 384 3.24 72.34 -70.28
C CYS A 384 3.62 73.47 -71.25
N SER A 385 3.94 73.12 -72.50
CA SER A 385 4.21 74.06 -73.58
C SER A 385 3.17 73.89 -74.68
N ILE A 386 2.26 74.86 -74.79
CA ILE A 386 1.17 74.87 -75.75
C ILE A 386 1.52 75.81 -76.90
N ASP A 387 1.62 75.25 -78.10
CA ASP A 387 1.85 75.98 -79.32
C ASP A 387 0.52 76.25 -80.04
N VAL A 388 0.20 77.53 -80.20
CA VAL A 388 -1.07 77.97 -80.78
C VAL A 388 -0.81 78.92 -81.95
N ALA A 389 -1.42 78.65 -83.09
CA ALA A 389 -1.27 79.45 -84.30
C ALA A 389 -2.63 79.96 -84.80
N SER A 390 -2.83 81.29 -84.78
CA SER A 390 -4.03 81.94 -85.33
C SER A 390 -3.76 82.48 -86.73
N LYS A 391 -4.48 81.95 -87.73
CA LYS A 391 -4.45 82.47 -89.11
C LYS A 391 -5.09 83.86 -89.23
N LYS A 392 -6.06 84.19 -88.35
CA LYS A 392 -6.79 85.47 -88.37
C LYS A 392 -5.92 86.64 -87.94
N ARG A 393 -5.11 86.47 -86.88
CA ARG A 393 -4.21 87.51 -86.35
C ARG A 393 -2.77 87.43 -86.86
N ARG A 394 -2.43 86.43 -87.70
CA ARG A 394 -1.06 86.13 -88.17
C ARG A 394 -0.04 86.04 -87.04
N GLN A 395 -0.41 85.39 -85.94
CA GLN A 395 0.44 85.24 -84.76
C GLN A 395 0.56 83.77 -84.37
N LYS A 396 1.78 83.39 -83.96
CA LYS A 396 2.07 82.13 -83.29
C LYS A 396 2.48 82.46 -81.85
N ILE A 397 1.73 81.92 -80.90
CA ILE A 397 1.93 82.08 -79.46
C ILE A 397 2.35 80.73 -78.91
N ALA A 398 3.45 80.70 -78.17
CA ALA A 398 3.88 79.54 -77.41
C ALA A 398 3.74 79.87 -75.93
N ILE A 399 2.80 79.23 -75.24
CA ILE A 399 2.56 79.42 -73.81
C ILE A 399 3.26 78.29 -73.07
N LYS A 400 4.18 78.62 -72.18
CA LYS A 400 4.83 77.67 -71.28
C LYS A 400 4.42 77.97 -69.85
N PHE A 401 3.98 76.97 -69.11
CA PHE A 401 3.69 77.12 -67.69
C PHE A 401 4.00 75.82 -66.97
N ASP A 402 4.44 75.93 -65.72
CA ASP A 402 4.81 74.79 -64.90
C ASP A 402 3.74 74.56 -63.85
N ILE A 403 3.19 73.34 -63.80
CA ILE A 403 2.28 72.87 -62.76
C ILE A 403 3.08 72.04 -61.77
N ARG A 404 3.25 72.54 -60.55
CA ARG A 404 3.96 71.83 -59.47
C ARG A 404 2.98 71.11 -58.55
N VAL A 405 3.53 70.25 -57.70
CA VAL A 405 2.75 69.54 -56.67
C VAL A 405 2.06 70.50 -55.68
N ARG A 406 2.65 71.68 -55.39
CA ARG A 406 2.01 72.75 -54.57
C ARG A 406 0.71 73.25 -55.19
N ASP A 407 0.69 73.43 -56.51
CA ASP A 407 -0.46 73.97 -57.24
C ASP A 407 -1.65 72.99 -57.21
N ILE A 408 -1.40 71.68 -57.13
CA ILE A 408 -2.49 70.68 -57.04
C ILE A 408 -3.20 70.72 -55.68
N LEU A 409 -2.51 71.14 -54.62
CA LEU A 409 -3.13 71.38 -53.32
C LEU A 409 -4.03 72.62 -53.32
N GLN A 410 -3.78 73.59 -54.21
CA GLN A 410 -4.57 74.80 -54.39
C GLN A 410 -5.40 74.81 -55.68
N PHE A 411 -5.49 73.65 -56.37
CA PHE A 411 -6.25 73.48 -57.60
C PHE A 411 -7.68 73.98 -57.40
N PRO A 412 -8.18 74.89 -58.27
CA PRO A 412 -7.81 75.06 -59.68
C PRO A 412 -6.76 76.15 -60.02
N PHE A 413 -6.05 76.73 -59.05
CA PHE A 413 -5.10 77.84 -59.30
C PHE A 413 -3.64 77.35 -59.40
N ILE A 414 -2.83 77.97 -60.27
CA ILE A 414 -1.36 77.75 -60.40
C ILE A 414 -0.63 79.03 -59.99
N ASP A 415 0.57 78.89 -59.43
CA ASP A 415 1.54 79.97 -59.33
C ASP A 415 1.81 80.69 -60.68
N ASP A 416 1.42 81.97 -60.78
CA ASP A 416 1.61 82.84 -61.95
C ASP A 416 3.07 83.06 -62.37
N SER A 417 4.02 82.69 -61.51
CA SER A 417 5.44 82.94 -61.68
C SER A 417 6.11 82.04 -62.74
N SER A 418 5.51 80.89 -63.06
CA SER A 418 6.05 79.94 -64.04
C SER A 418 5.57 80.17 -65.48
N ILE A 419 4.62 81.08 -65.68
CA ILE A 419 4.00 81.33 -66.98
C ILE A 419 4.91 82.22 -67.83
N GLN A 420 5.34 81.70 -68.97
CA GLN A 420 6.08 82.41 -70.01
C GLN A 420 5.34 82.32 -71.34
N VAL A 421 4.97 83.46 -71.91
CA VAL A 421 4.31 83.52 -73.22
C VAL A 421 5.31 84.05 -74.24
N LYS A 422 5.66 83.26 -75.26
CA LYS A 422 6.54 83.68 -76.36
C LYS A 422 5.75 83.96 -77.63
N VAL A 423 5.87 85.18 -78.16
CA VAL A 423 5.22 85.60 -79.41
C VAL A 423 6.25 85.70 -80.54
N CYS A 424 6.17 84.81 -81.53
CA CYS A 424 7.24 84.66 -82.53
C CYS A 424 7.33 85.79 -83.58
N PHE A 425 6.29 86.62 -83.74
CA PHE A 425 6.21 87.58 -84.86
C PHE A 425 6.14 89.06 -84.45
N ASN A 426 6.06 89.39 -83.15
CA ASN A 426 6.16 90.79 -82.67
C ASN A 426 6.47 90.86 -81.15
N PRO A 427 7.69 91.27 -80.75
CA PRO A 427 8.12 91.23 -79.34
C PRO A 427 7.48 92.32 -78.44
N LEU A 428 6.85 93.35 -79.02
CA LEU A 428 6.27 94.47 -78.27
C LEU A 428 4.94 94.15 -77.55
N MET A 429 4.26 93.04 -77.89
CA MET A 429 2.96 92.63 -77.31
C MET A 429 3.07 91.45 -76.33
N GLU A 430 4.27 90.96 -76.07
CA GLU A 430 4.54 89.77 -75.24
C GLU A 430 4.07 89.98 -73.79
N ASN A 431 4.43 91.12 -73.19
CA ASN A 431 4.06 91.46 -71.81
C ASN A 431 2.56 91.74 -71.61
N GLU A 432 1.85 92.28 -72.63
CA GLU A 432 0.41 92.58 -72.52
C GLU A 432 -0.44 91.31 -72.62
N ILE A 433 -0.03 90.36 -73.47
CA ILE A 433 -0.69 89.06 -73.62
C ILE A 433 -0.42 88.18 -72.40
N GLU A 434 0.81 88.21 -71.87
CA GLU A 434 1.16 87.52 -70.63
C GLU A 434 0.34 88.06 -69.44
N GLY A 435 0.18 89.39 -69.33
CA GLY A 435 -0.65 90.01 -68.29
C GLY A 435 -2.13 89.60 -68.36
N ARG A 436 -2.74 89.63 -69.55
CA ARG A 436 -4.15 89.20 -69.73
C ARG A 436 -4.37 87.72 -69.46
N PHE A 437 -3.39 86.87 -69.80
CA PHE A 437 -3.48 85.44 -69.53
C PHE A 437 -3.35 85.14 -68.02
N LYS A 438 -2.49 85.87 -67.31
CA LYS A 438 -2.36 85.80 -65.84
C LYS A 438 -3.63 86.28 -65.13
N GLU A 439 -4.25 87.37 -65.58
CA GLU A 439 -5.55 87.81 -65.04
C GLU A 439 -6.64 86.76 -65.26
N TYR A 440 -6.71 86.15 -66.45
CA TYR A 440 -7.70 85.11 -66.75
C TYR A 440 -7.51 83.83 -65.91
N LEU A 441 -6.27 83.41 -65.70
CA LEU A 441 -5.96 82.23 -64.87
C LEU A 441 -6.25 82.48 -63.38
N ASN A 442 -6.08 83.70 -62.89
CA ASN A 442 -6.47 84.07 -61.52
C ASN A 442 -8.00 84.10 -61.33
N GLU A 443 -8.76 84.48 -62.34
CA GLU A 443 -10.24 84.57 -62.23
C GLU A 443 -10.92 83.21 -62.41
N ASN A 444 -10.49 82.40 -63.38
CA ASN A 444 -11.20 81.18 -63.79
C ASN A 444 -10.44 79.87 -63.48
N GLY A 445 -9.17 79.96 -63.07
CA GLY A 445 -8.31 78.80 -62.89
C GLY A 445 -7.99 78.05 -64.19
N ILE A 446 -7.33 76.90 -64.05
CA ILE A 446 -6.88 76.08 -65.19
C ILE A 446 -8.05 75.36 -65.89
N LEU A 447 -9.22 75.23 -65.25
CA LEU A 447 -10.32 74.40 -65.73
C LEU A 447 -10.81 74.82 -67.12
N ASP A 448 -10.80 76.13 -67.41
CA ASP A 448 -11.20 76.70 -68.70
C ASP A 448 -9.99 77.14 -69.55
N LEU A 449 -8.84 76.44 -69.44
CA LEU A 449 -7.61 76.79 -70.17
C LEU A 449 -7.84 76.95 -71.67
N VAL A 450 -8.69 76.10 -72.25
CA VAL A 450 -9.03 76.13 -73.67
C VAL A 450 -9.70 77.45 -74.05
N ASP A 451 -10.69 77.89 -73.29
CA ASP A 451 -11.45 79.10 -73.58
C ASP A 451 -10.58 80.34 -73.35
N GLY A 452 -9.74 80.33 -72.31
CA GLY A 452 -8.68 81.31 -72.08
C GLY A 452 -7.74 81.46 -73.27
N ILE A 453 -7.21 80.34 -73.78
CA ILE A 453 -6.32 80.33 -74.95
C ILE A 453 -7.07 80.84 -76.20
N THR A 454 -8.33 80.46 -76.41
CA THR A 454 -9.10 80.97 -77.56
C THR A 454 -9.38 82.46 -77.49
N SER A 455 -9.53 83.03 -76.28
CA SER A 455 -9.73 84.47 -76.08
C SER A 455 -8.48 85.31 -76.46
N LEU A 456 -7.30 84.70 -76.41
CA LEU A 456 -6.03 85.32 -76.80
C LEU A 456 -5.81 85.32 -78.34
N LEU A 457 -6.50 84.46 -79.10
CA LEU A 457 -6.37 84.30 -80.57
C LEU A 457 -7.22 85.25 -81.40
#